data_AF-A0A2T6D8P7-F1
#
_entry.id   AF-A0A2T6D8P7-F1
#
_cell.length_a   1.000
_cell.length_b   1.000
_cell.length_c   1.000
_cell.angle_alpha   90.00
_cell.angle_beta   90.00
_cell.angle_gamma   90.00
#
_symmetry.space_group_name_H-M   'P 1'
#
loop_
_entity.id
_entity.type
_entity.pdbx_description
1 polymer ?
#
loop_
_entity_poly.entity_id
_entity_poly.type
_entity_poly.pdbx_seq_one_letter_code
_entity_poly.pdbx_strand_id
1 'polypeptide(L)'
;MLAIAARIGRLLDLPPNWLNAEPADQLQCGLPAGFVDRLHGAEFGPSLRVHFTDRYDLIHLKLFALVDQGPGKHLQDLAALTPTQDELLAAARWVLSQDAGQDFPAIVRSTLIDLGHHDVAGKL
;
A
#
# COMPACT_ATOMS: atom_id res chain seq x y z
N MET A 1 -6.13 6.25 -20.93
CA MET A 1 -6.44 5.03 -20.14
C MET A 1 -7.87 5.05 -19.59
N LEU A 2 -8.30 6.12 -18.91
CA LEU A 2 -9.64 6.25 -18.30
C LEU A 2 -10.83 6.15 -19.29
N ALA A 3 -10.73 6.71 -20.51
CA ALA A 3 -11.81 6.63 -21.51
C ALA A 3 -12.08 5.19 -21.99
N ILE A 4 -11.04 4.34 -22.06
CA ILE A 4 -11.19 2.93 -22.43
C ILE A 4 -11.78 2.15 -21.26
N ALA A 5 -11.31 2.38 -20.04
CA ALA A 5 -11.86 1.75 -18.83
C ALA A 5 -13.35 2.04 -18.66
N ALA A 6 -13.78 3.28 -18.90
CA ALA A 6 -15.19 3.66 -18.88
C ALA A 6 -16.01 2.96 -19.98
N ARG A 7 -15.45 2.79 -21.18
CA ARG A 7 -16.11 2.05 -22.28
C ARG A 7 -16.27 0.57 -21.94
N ILE A 8 -15.23 -0.07 -21.40
CA ILE A 8 -15.27 -1.46 -20.97
C ILE A 8 -16.26 -1.65 -19.81
N GLY A 9 -16.26 -0.73 -18.84
CA GLY A 9 -17.21 -0.75 -17.73
C GLY A 9 -18.66 -0.77 -18.22
N ARG A 10 -19.02 0.10 -19.16
CA ARG A 10 -20.36 0.08 -19.77
C ARG A 10 -20.67 -1.19 -20.55
N LEU A 11 -19.69 -1.74 -21.27
CA LEU A 11 -19.88 -2.96 -22.06
C LEU A 11 -20.13 -4.19 -21.17
N LEU A 12 -19.52 -4.21 -19.99
CA LEU A 12 -19.56 -5.32 -19.03
C LEU A 12 -20.50 -5.06 -17.84
N ASP A 13 -21.28 -3.97 -17.88
CA ASP A 13 -22.17 -3.52 -16.80
C ASP A 13 -21.48 -3.39 -15.43
N LEU A 14 -20.26 -2.86 -15.42
CA LEU A 14 -19.48 -2.61 -14.20
C LEU A 14 -19.78 -1.21 -13.63
N PRO A 15 -19.64 -1.01 -12.30
CA PRO A 15 -19.79 0.29 -11.67
C PRO A 15 -18.86 1.36 -12.29
N PRO A 16 -19.24 2.66 -12.31
CA PRO A 16 -18.44 3.72 -12.93
C PRO A 16 -16.99 3.83 -12.43
N ASN A 17 -16.72 3.42 -11.19
CA ASN A 17 -15.41 3.43 -10.53
C ASN A 17 -14.79 2.02 -10.39
N TRP A 18 -15.19 1.06 -11.24
CA TRP A 18 -14.71 -0.32 -11.17
C TRP A 18 -13.19 -0.44 -11.23
N LEU A 19 -12.53 0.47 -11.96
CA LEU A 19 -11.08 0.58 -11.99
C LEU A 19 -10.64 1.74 -11.11
N ASN A 20 -10.10 1.43 -9.94
CA ASN A 20 -9.51 2.42 -9.07
C ASN A 20 -8.11 2.81 -9.57
N ALA A 21 -7.99 4.03 -10.09
CA ALA A 21 -6.71 4.59 -10.54
C ALA A 21 -6.13 5.63 -9.58
N GLU A 22 -6.84 6.00 -8.52
CA GLU A 22 -6.40 7.02 -7.55
C GLU A 22 -5.07 6.65 -6.85
N PRO A 23 -4.78 5.37 -6.52
CA PRO A 23 -3.48 4.99 -5.96
C PRO A 23 -2.28 5.28 -6.88
N ALA A 24 -2.50 5.63 -8.15
CA ALA A 24 -1.40 6.00 -9.04
C ALA A 24 -0.69 7.29 -8.59
N ASP A 25 -1.35 8.16 -7.83
CA ASP A 25 -0.73 9.39 -7.31
C ASP A 25 0.36 9.09 -6.27
N GLN A 26 0.31 7.91 -5.62
CA GLN A 26 1.38 7.43 -4.74
C GLN A 26 2.74 7.36 -5.45
N LEU A 27 2.76 7.18 -6.78
CA LEU A 27 3.99 7.19 -7.56
C LEU A 27 4.73 8.54 -7.47
N GLN A 28 4.03 9.63 -7.17
CA GLN A 28 4.61 10.97 -7.02
C GLN A 28 5.28 11.15 -5.66
N CYS A 29 4.78 10.47 -4.62
CA CYS A 29 5.34 10.49 -3.26
C CYS A 29 6.47 9.47 -3.07
N GLY A 30 6.71 8.63 -4.08
CA GLY A 30 7.72 7.58 -4.07
C GLY A 30 7.20 6.24 -3.56
N LEU A 31 7.99 5.20 -3.83
CA LEU A 31 7.70 3.81 -3.48
C LEU A 31 8.81 3.25 -2.60
N PRO A 32 8.57 2.14 -1.89
CA PRO A 32 9.61 1.43 -1.17
C PRO A 32 10.83 1.13 -2.07
N ALA A 33 12.03 1.17 -1.50
CA ALA A 33 13.25 0.94 -2.26
C ALA A 33 13.24 -0.46 -2.91
N GLY A 34 13.54 -0.53 -4.21
CA GLY A 34 13.53 -1.78 -4.99
C GLY A 34 12.14 -2.33 -5.33
N PHE A 35 11.07 -1.54 -5.18
CA PHE A 35 9.69 -1.97 -5.47
C PHE A 35 9.53 -2.55 -6.88
N VAL A 36 10.08 -1.87 -7.90
CA VAL A 36 9.95 -2.30 -9.31
C VAL A 36 10.65 -3.63 -9.54
N ASP A 37 11.78 -3.85 -8.88
CA ASP A 37 12.58 -5.08 -9.03
C ASP A 37 11.90 -6.31 -8.43
N ARG A 38 10.92 -6.11 -7.54
CA ARG A 38 10.15 -7.17 -6.87
C ARG A 38 8.76 -7.41 -7.48
N LEU A 39 8.45 -6.80 -8.61
CA LEU A 39 7.15 -6.99 -9.26
C LEU A 39 6.98 -8.41 -9.82
N HIS A 40 5.82 -9.00 -9.56
CA HIS A 40 5.44 -10.33 -10.05
C HIS A 40 4.58 -10.21 -11.30
N GLY A 41 5.12 -10.57 -12.46
CA GLY A 41 4.38 -10.55 -13.71
C GLY A 41 3.43 -11.74 -13.88
N ALA A 42 2.23 -11.49 -14.38
CA ALA A 42 1.30 -12.51 -14.87
C ALA A 42 0.76 -12.13 -16.24
N GLU A 43 0.61 -13.13 -17.10
CA GLU A 43 0.08 -12.96 -18.45
C GLU A 43 -1.36 -13.50 -18.52
N PHE A 44 -2.26 -12.69 -19.06
CA PHE A 44 -3.66 -13.00 -19.25
C PHE A 44 -3.95 -13.01 -20.76
N GLY A 45 -3.73 -14.15 -21.38
CA GLY A 45 -3.81 -14.29 -22.83
C GLY A 45 -2.72 -13.49 -23.55
N PRO A 46 -2.87 -13.24 -24.86
CA PRO A 46 -1.79 -12.71 -25.69
C PRO A 46 -1.53 -11.20 -25.54
N SER A 47 -2.42 -10.47 -24.87
CA SER A 47 -2.46 -9.00 -24.94
C SER A 47 -2.41 -8.28 -23.61
N LEU A 48 -2.42 -9.00 -22.48
CA LEU A 48 -2.44 -8.38 -21.16
C LEU A 48 -1.37 -8.98 -20.26
N ARG A 49 -0.44 -8.13 -19.81
CA ARG A 49 0.48 -8.43 -18.73
C ARG A 49 0.17 -7.53 -17.54
N VAL A 50 -0.02 -8.12 -16.37
CA VAL A 50 -0.22 -7.42 -15.10
C VAL A 50 0.98 -7.68 -14.21
N HIS A 51 1.47 -6.64 -13.55
CA HIS A 51 2.49 -6.78 -12.52
C HIS A 51 1.85 -6.60 -11.15
N PHE A 52 2.05 -7.57 -10.27
CA PHE A 52 1.58 -7.56 -8.91
C PHE A 52 2.71 -7.14 -7.97
N THR A 53 2.36 -6.34 -6.98
CA THR A 53 3.25 -5.90 -5.91
C THR A 53 3.66 -7.09 -5.03
N ASP A 54 4.93 -7.14 -4.61
CA ASP A 54 5.42 -8.16 -3.68
C ASP A 54 4.72 -8.04 -2.31
N ARG A 55 4.64 -9.16 -1.57
CA ARG A 55 4.10 -9.17 -0.20
C ARG A 55 4.81 -8.15 0.70
N TYR A 56 6.13 -8.05 0.58
CA TYR A 56 6.96 -7.10 1.33
C TYR A 56 6.51 -5.65 1.08
N ASP A 57 6.28 -5.30 -0.18
CA ASP A 57 5.85 -3.97 -0.58
C ASP A 57 4.40 -3.68 -0.20
N LEU A 58 3.53 -4.70 -0.21
CA LEU A 58 2.16 -4.58 0.28
C LEU A 58 2.13 -4.22 1.78
N ILE A 59 3.07 -4.71 2.60
CA ILE A 59 3.17 -4.31 4.02
C ILE A 59 3.39 -2.80 4.15
N HIS A 60 4.27 -2.24 3.32
CA HIS A 60 4.58 -0.81 3.32
C HIS A 60 3.33 0.01 2.96
N LEU A 61 2.69 -0.35 1.86
CA LEU A 61 1.51 0.36 1.36
C LEU A 61 0.31 0.24 2.32
N LYS A 62 0.13 -0.92 2.96
CA LYS A 62 -0.97 -1.13 3.91
C LYS A 62 -0.74 -0.42 5.24
N LEU A 63 0.50 -0.37 5.73
CA LEU A 63 0.82 0.44 6.90
C LEU A 63 0.61 1.93 6.61
N PHE A 64 1.04 2.43 5.45
CA PHE A 64 0.78 3.81 5.04
C PHE A 64 -0.71 4.12 5.01
N ALA A 65 -1.50 3.30 4.31
CA ALA A 65 -2.94 3.50 4.21
C ALA A 65 -3.65 3.40 5.56
N LEU A 66 -3.17 2.55 6.48
CA LEU A 66 -3.69 2.46 7.85
C LEU A 66 -3.40 3.73 8.66
N VAL A 67 -2.21 4.30 8.53
CA VAL A 67 -1.83 5.56 9.21
C VAL A 67 -2.60 6.75 8.64
N ASP A 68 -2.72 6.83 7.31
CA ASP A 68 -3.37 7.95 6.60
C ASP A 68 -4.90 7.94 6.72
N GLN A 69 -5.53 6.78 6.56
CA GLN A 69 -7.00 6.65 6.44
C GLN A 69 -7.65 6.04 7.68
N GLY A 70 -6.86 5.56 8.63
CA GLY A 70 -7.33 4.92 9.84
C GLY A 70 -7.70 3.44 9.67
N PRO A 71 -8.22 2.81 10.74
CA PRO A 71 -8.49 1.38 10.79
C PRO A 71 -9.65 0.97 9.89
N GLY A 72 -9.69 -0.32 9.52
CA GLY A 72 -10.70 -0.89 8.63
C GLY A 72 -10.11 -2.03 7.81
N LYS A 73 -10.39 -2.06 6.50
CA LYS A 73 -9.82 -3.07 5.59
C LYS A 73 -8.29 -3.09 5.61
N HIS A 74 -7.64 -1.93 5.75
CA HIS A 74 -6.17 -1.84 5.74
C HIS A 74 -5.53 -2.57 6.92
N LEU A 75 -6.17 -2.52 8.09
CA LEU A 75 -5.77 -3.27 9.27
C LEU A 75 -5.86 -4.78 9.03
N GLN A 76 -6.98 -5.25 8.49
CA GLN A 76 -7.21 -6.66 8.21
C GLN A 76 -6.25 -7.18 7.13
N ASP A 77 -6.04 -6.40 6.08
CA ASP A 77 -5.10 -6.72 5.00
C ASP A 77 -3.66 -6.79 5.54
N LEU A 78 -3.23 -5.81 6.35
CA LEU A 78 -1.90 -5.82 6.96
C LEU A 78 -1.69 -7.04 7.87
N ALA A 79 -2.69 -7.38 8.68
CA ALA A 79 -2.65 -8.57 9.52
C ALA A 79 -2.55 -9.86 8.68
N ALA A 80 -3.28 -9.95 7.56
CA ALA A 80 -3.26 -11.10 6.66
C ALA A 80 -1.90 -11.29 5.95
N LEU A 81 -1.11 -10.23 5.80
CA LEU A 81 0.25 -10.30 5.25
C LEU A 81 1.27 -10.87 6.24
N THR A 82 0.90 -11.04 7.52
CA THR A 82 1.72 -11.58 8.61
C THR A 82 3.14 -10.99 8.61
N PRO A 83 3.31 -9.66 8.74
CA PRO A 83 4.62 -9.02 8.69
C PRO A 83 5.51 -9.49 9.83
N THR A 84 6.80 -9.67 9.55
CA THR A 84 7.81 -9.78 10.60
C THR A 84 8.07 -8.42 11.25
N GLN A 85 8.70 -8.39 12.43
CA GLN A 85 9.07 -7.13 13.08
C GLN A 85 10.02 -6.28 12.23
N ASP A 86 10.96 -6.91 11.52
CA ASP A 86 11.93 -6.19 10.68
C ASP A 86 11.27 -5.59 9.43
N GLU A 87 10.33 -6.32 8.81
CA GLU A 87 9.52 -5.80 7.70
C GLU A 87 8.66 -4.64 8.14
N LEU A 88 8.03 -4.74 9.32
CA LEU A 88 7.20 -3.66 9.85
C LEU A 88 8.03 -2.43 10.24
N LEU A 89 9.25 -2.63 10.76
CA LEU A 89 10.18 -1.54 11.03
C LEU A 89 10.62 -0.85 9.74
N ALA A 90 10.95 -1.60 8.70
CA ALA A 90 11.29 -1.06 7.39
C ALA A 90 10.12 -0.29 6.79
N ALA A 91 8.91 -0.86 6.86
CA ALA A 91 7.67 -0.21 6.43
C ALA A 91 7.44 1.10 7.18
N ALA A 92 7.57 1.12 8.51
CA ALA A 92 7.35 2.32 9.30
C ALA A 92 8.36 3.43 8.98
N ARG A 93 9.63 3.08 8.76
CA ARG A 93 10.65 4.05 8.32
C ARG A 93 10.34 4.64 6.95
N TRP A 94 9.83 3.82 6.04
CA TRP A 94 9.37 4.32 4.74
C TRP A 94 8.13 5.20 4.90
N VAL A 95 7.14 4.82 5.72
CA VAL A 95 5.95 5.63 6.00
C VAL A 95 6.33 7.01 6.51
N LEU A 96 7.29 7.11 7.45
CA LEU A 96 7.79 8.40 7.95
C LEU A 96 8.38 9.31 6.86
N SER A 97 8.81 8.76 5.72
CA SER A 97 9.30 9.56 4.58
C SER A 97 8.19 10.11 3.69
N GLN A 98 6.94 9.66 3.88
CA GLN A 98 5.80 10.03 3.03
C GLN A 98 5.16 11.36 3.44
N ASP A 99 5.35 11.82 4.67
CA ASP A 99 4.81 13.07 5.18
C ASP A 99 5.83 13.79 6.08
N ALA A 100 6.01 15.09 5.86
CA ALA A 100 6.92 15.95 6.62
C ALA A 100 6.26 16.65 7.82
N GLY A 101 5.01 16.33 8.13
CA GLY A 101 4.23 16.88 9.23
C GLY A 101 4.86 16.58 10.59
N GLN A 102 4.88 17.57 11.48
CA GLN A 102 5.54 17.48 12.78
C GLN A 102 4.91 16.41 13.69
N ASP A 103 3.61 16.20 13.59
CA ASP A 103 2.86 15.22 14.40
C ASP A 103 2.85 13.82 13.76
N PHE A 104 3.20 13.69 12.48
CA PHE A 104 3.10 12.44 11.74
C PHE A 104 3.92 11.30 12.37
N PRO A 105 5.17 11.52 12.84
CA PRO A 105 5.91 10.48 13.54
C PRO A 105 5.23 9.95 14.80
N ALA A 106 4.53 10.81 15.55
CA ALA A 106 3.80 10.40 16.73
C ALA A 106 2.59 9.52 16.37
N ILE A 107 1.91 9.83 15.25
CA ILE A 107 0.80 9.03 14.73
C ILE A 107 1.30 7.64 14.33
N VAL A 108 2.37 7.54 13.53
CA VAL A 108 2.96 6.24 13.12
C VAL A 108 3.32 5.40 14.34
N ARG A 109 3.92 6.00 15.37
CA ARG A 109 4.29 5.31 16.60
C ARG A 109 3.05 4.82 17.37
N SER A 110 2.01 5.65 17.48
CA SER A 110 0.75 5.27 18.12
C SER A 110 0.09 4.11 17.38
N THR A 111 0.02 4.15 16.04
CA THR A 111 -0.52 3.05 15.24
C THR A 111 0.22 1.74 15.49
N LEU A 112 1.56 1.76 15.54
CA LEU A 112 2.33 0.55 15.86
C LEU A 112 2.06 0.02 17.27
N ILE A 113 1.87 0.91 18.24
CA ILE A 113 1.50 0.56 19.62
C ILE A 113 0.11 -0.08 19.66
N ASP A 114 -0.87 0.51 18.95
CA ASP A 114 -2.24 0.01 18.88
C ASP A 114 -2.32 -1.37 18.20
N LEU A 115 -1.39 -1.64 17.28
CA LEU A 115 -1.19 -2.96 16.67
C LEU A 115 -0.48 -3.98 17.59
N GLY A 116 0.00 -3.56 18.77
CA GLY A 116 0.74 -4.40 19.72
C GLY A 116 2.25 -4.52 19.41
N HIS A 117 2.79 -3.71 18.49
CA HIS A 117 4.20 -3.75 18.08
C HIS A 117 5.05 -2.71 18.82
N HIS A 118 5.00 -2.72 20.16
CA HIS A 118 5.75 -1.79 21.01
C HIS A 118 7.25 -1.79 20.75
N ASP A 119 7.84 -2.97 20.50
CA ASP A 119 9.27 -3.10 20.21
C ASP A 119 9.68 -2.40 18.91
N VAL A 120 8.79 -2.44 17.90
CA VAL A 120 9.02 -1.76 16.62
C VAL A 120 8.88 -0.25 16.82
N ALA A 121 7.85 0.18 17.55
CA ALA A 121 7.62 1.57 17.90
C ALA A 121 8.79 2.19 18.69
N GLY A 122 9.46 1.41 19.55
CA GLY A 122 10.64 1.86 20.31
C GLY A 122 11.92 1.98 19.49
N LYS A 123 11.99 1.39 18.29
CA LYS A 123 13.14 1.43 17.37
C LYS A 123 13.03 2.52 16.28
N LEU A 124 11.92 3.25 16.27
CA LEU A 124 11.70 4.48 15.51
C LEU A 124 12.12 5.68 16.35
#